data_AF-A0A7Z1MMF4-F1
#
_entry.id   AF-A0A7Z1MMF4-F1
#
_cell.length_a   1.000
_cell.length_b   1.000
_cell.length_c   1.000
_cell.angle_alpha   90.00
_cell.angle_beta   90.00
_cell.angle_gamma   90.00
#
_symmetry.space_group_name_H-M   'P 1'
#
loop_
_entity.id
_entity.type
_entity.pdbx_description
1 polymer ?
#
loop_
_entity_poly.entity_id
_entity_poly.type
_entity_poly.pdbx_seq_one_letter_code
_entity_poly.pdbx_strand_id
1 'polypeptide(L)'
;MKLSKIKIDRRLCGAFICYLKRNGYICTNNKNKQQPYFISHSETPELTHIIELDQHNHWIIPEQLKQAVFEFSTVSGKHSCIEICTKCKEPYHIVDHEFICPKCKEPHVPF
;
A
#
# COMPACT_ATOMS: atom_id res chain seq x y z
N MET A 1 -15.86 12.98 -20.48
CA MET A 1 -14.48 13.23 -19.98
C MET A 1 -13.98 11.95 -19.32
N LYS A 2 -12.86 11.37 -19.76
CA LYS A 2 -12.21 10.29 -19.01
C LYS A 2 -11.61 10.93 -17.76
N LEU A 3 -12.16 10.64 -16.57
CA LEU A 3 -11.55 11.01 -15.30
C LEU A 3 -10.11 10.47 -15.33
N SER A 4 -9.15 11.35 -15.07
CA SER A 4 -7.75 10.98 -14.90
C SER A 4 -7.66 9.82 -13.90
N LYS A 5 -7.01 8.72 -14.29
CA LYS A 5 -6.75 7.59 -13.39
C LYS A 5 -5.94 8.13 -12.21
N ILE A 6 -6.42 7.94 -10.98
CA ILE A 6 -5.65 8.28 -9.79
C ILE A 6 -4.47 7.33 -9.73
N LYS A 7 -3.28 7.90 -9.52
CA LYS A 7 -2.04 7.15 -9.42
C LYS A 7 -1.37 7.45 -8.08
N ILE A 8 -0.79 6.43 -7.48
CA ILE A 8 0.05 6.57 -6.28
C ILE A 8 1.50 6.31 -6.66
N ASP A 9 2.38 7.23 -6.28
CA ASP A 9 3.81 7.10 -6.44
C ASP A 9 4.33 5.88 -5.68
N ARG A 10 5.32 5.17 -6.25
CA ARG A 10 5.90 3.97 -5.64
C ARG A 10 6.36 4.19 -4.20
N ARG A 11 6.87 5.38 -3.88
CA ARG A 11 7.35 5.74 -2.53
C ARG A 11 6.23 5.82 -1.50
N LEU A 12 5.01 6.11 -1.96
CA LEU A 12 3.83 6.27 -1.09
C LEU A 12 3.01 4.99 -0.96
N CYS A 13 3.23 3.99 -1.83
CA CYS A 13 2.39 2.79 -1.88
C CYS A 13 2.36 2.03 -0.54
N GLY A 14 3.49 1.87 0.12
CA GLY A 14 3.48 1.15 1.41
C GLY A 14 2.87 1.97 2.55
N ALA A 15 2.97 3.30 2.53
CA ALA A 15 2.24 4.18 3.45
C ALA A 15 0.72 4.09 3.20
N PHE A 16 0.33 3.97 1.93
CA PHE A 16 -1.05 3.76 1.53
C PHE A 16 -1.58 2.37 1.94
N ILE A 17 -0.81 1.30 1.79
CA ILE A 17 -1.15 -0.03 2.34
C ILE A 17 -1.37 0.06 3.85
N CYS A 18 -0.48 0.77 4.56
CA CYS A 18 -0.61 1.02 5.98
C CYS A 18 -1.90 1.73 6.35
N TYR A 19 -2.25 2.77 5.59
CA TYR A 19 -3.52 3.47 5.74
C TYR A 19 -4.71 2.53 5.52
N LEU A 20 -4.71 1.77 4.43
CA LEU A 20 -5.77 0.82 4.10
C LEU A 20 -5.97 -0.21 5.22
N LYS A 21 -4.88 -0.86 5.68
CA LYS A 21 -4.96 -1.84 6.77
C LYS A 21 -5.54 -1.27 8.06
N ARG A 22 -5.21 -0.01 8.40
CA ARG A 22 -5.77 0.67 9.58
C ARG A 22 -7.25 0.98 9.45
N ASN A 23 -7.74 1.17 8.22
CA ASN A 23 -9.14 1.45 7.92
C ASN A 23 -9.90 0.19 7.50
N GLY A 24 -9.52 -0.98 8.01
CA GLY A 24 -10.28 -2.21 7.83
C GLY A 24 -10.12 -2.88 6.46
N TYR A 25 -9.17 -2.45 5.62
CA TYR A 25 -8.89 -3.14 4.36
C TYR A 25 -7.88 -4.28 4.53
N ILE A 26 -8.04 -5.31 3.72
CA ILE A 26 -7.15 -6.45 3.58
C ILE A 26 -6.37 -6.28 2.28
N CYS A 27 -5.06 -6.12 2.37
CA CYS A 27 -4.16 -6.03 1.21
C CYS A 27 -3.39 -7.35 1.06
N THR A 28 -3.68 -8.09 0.00
CA THR A 28 -3.06 -9.40 -0.28
C THR A 28 -2.13 -9.29 -1.48
N ASN A 29 -0.90 -9.78 -1.34
CA ASN A 29 0.07 -9.82 -2.44
C ASN A 29 -0.43 -10.77 -3.54
N ASN A 30 -0.24 -10.38 -4.80
CA ASN A 30 -0.48 -11.21 -5.97
C ASN A 30 0.87 -11.61 -6.59
N LYS A 31 0.92 -12.81 -7.18
CA LYS A 31 2.12 -13.29 -7.90
C LYS A 31 2.34 -12.56 -9.23
N ASN A 32 1.30 -11.92 -9.78
CA ASN A 32 1.41 -11.13 -11.00
C ASN A 32 2.13 -9.79 -10.73
N LYS A 33 3.30 -9.60 -11.35
CA LYS A 33 4.11 -8.38 -11.21
C LYS A 33 3.42 -7.11 -11.68
N GLN A 34 2.53 -7.19 -12.68
CA GLN A 34 1.77 -6.03 -13.17
C GLN A 34 0.54 -5.73 -12.31
N GLN A 35 0.13 -6.67 -11.46
CA GLN A 35 -1.06 -6.55 -10.62
C GLN A 35 -0.73 -6.94 -9.18
N PRO A 36 0.15 -6.20 -8.48
CA PRO A 36 0.85 -6.69 -7.29
C PRO A 36 -0.05 -6.92 -6.07
N TYR A 37 -1.25 -6.35 -6.05
CA TYR A 37 -2.13 -6.38 -4.88
C TYR A 37 -3.60 -6.63 -5.22
N PHE A 38 -4.22 -7.45 -4.38
CA PHE A 38 -5.67 -7.49 -4.18
C PHE A 38 -6.02 -6.70 -2.92
N ILE A 39 -6.99 -5.81 -3.01
CA ILE A 39 -7.47 -4.99 -1.89
C ILE A 39 -8.97 -5.23 -1.75
N SER A 40 -9.39 -5.69 -0.57
CA SER A 40 -10.80 -5.80 -0.21
C SER A 40 -11.04 -5.13 1.13
N HIS A 41 -12.27 -4.70 1.39
CA HIS A 41 -12.65 -4.26 2.74
C HIS A 41 -13.06 -5.47 3.57
N SER A 42 -12.73 -5.49 4.86
CA SER A 42 -13.04 -6.61 5.75
C SER A 42 -14.55 -6.88 5.90
N GLU A 43 -15.38 -5.83 5.78
CA GLU A 43 -16.83 -5.94 5.84
C GLU A 43 -17.48 -6.36 4.50
N THR A 44 -16.78 -6.17 3.38
CA THR A 44 -17.26 -6.49 2.02
C THR A 44 -16.18 -7.22 1.22
N PRO A 45 -15.74 -8.41 1.68
CA PRO A 45 -14.64 -9.15 1.07
C PRO A 45 -14.90 -9.55 -0.39
N GLU A 46 -16.17 -9.71 -0.78
CA GLU A 46 -16.62 -9.98 -2.15
C GLU A 46 -16.29 -8.84 -3.13
N LEU A 47 -16.13 -7.61 -2.63
CA LEU A 47 -15.71 -6.44 -3.40
C LEU A 47 -14.18 -6.34 -3.40
N THR A 48 -13.53 -7.31 -4.04
CA THR A 48 -12.07 -7.28 -4.21
C THR A 48 -11.67 -6.41 -5.40
N HIS A 49 -10.72 -5.52 -5.17
CA HIS A 49 -10.14 -4.62 -6.16
C HIS A 49 -8.70 -5.03 -6.48
N ILE A 50 -8.32 -4.94 -7.75
CA ILE A 50 -6.98 -5.29 -8.21
C ILE A 50 -6.21 -3.99 -8.46
N ILE A 51 -5.04 -3.86 -7.84
CA ILE A 51 -4.10 -2.78 -8.13
C ILE A 51 -3.30 -3.17 -9.37
N GLU A 52 -3.24 -2.26 -10.34
CA GLU A 52 -2.41 -2.39 -11.53
C GLU A 52 -1.21 -1.44 -11.47
N LEU A 53 -0.10 -1.79 -12.13
CA LEU A 53 1.03 -0.89 -12.32
C LEU A 53 0.98 -0.21 -13.69
N ASP A 54 1.35 1.07 -13.74
CA ASP A 54 1.66 1.73 -15.01
C ASP A 54 3.10 1.46 -15.47
N GLN A 55 3.47 1.99 -16.64
CA GLN A 55 4.82 1.86 -17.22
C GLN A 55 5.96 2.43 -16.36
N HIS A 56 5.66 3.24 -15.35
CA HIS A 56 6.62 3.81 -14.40
C HIS A 56 6.54 3.16 -13.01
N ASN A 57 5.83 2.03 -12.89
CA ASN A 57 5.54 1.33 -11.64
C ASN A 57 4.73 2.14 -10.62
N HIS A 58 3.93 3.11 -11.07
CA HIS A 58 2.92 3.74 -10.22
C HIS A 58 1.69 2.84 -10.09
N TRP A 59 1.08 2.84 -8.91
CA TRP A 59 -0.16 2.13 -8.70
C TRP A 59 -1.30 2.88 -9.36
N ILE A 60 -2.00 2.22 -10.27
CA ILE A 60 -3.26 2.67 -10.84
C ILE A 60 -4.35 2.26 -9.86
N ILE A 61 -5.01 3.25 -9.26
CA ILE A 61 -6.02 3.02 -8.24
C ILE A 61 -7.39 2.79 -8.91
N PRO A 62 -8.08 1.70 -8.58
CA PRO A 62 -9.46 1.46 -8.99
C PRO A 62 -10.39 2.59 -8.54
N GLU A 63 -11.41 2.90 -9.35
CA GLU A 63 -12.37 3.98 -9.09
C GLU A 63 -13.01 3.87 -7.69
N GLN A 64 -13.25 2.63 -7.26
CA GLN A 64 -13.89 2.29 -5.98
C GLN A 64 -13.03 2.65 -4.78
N LEU A 65 -11.70 2.74 -4.95
CA LEU A 65 -10.76 3.12 -3.89
C LEU A 65 -10.40 4.60 -3.91
N LYS A 66 -11.01 5.41 -4.78
CA LYS A 66 -10.70 6.85 -4.87
C LYS A 66 -10.89 7.58 -3.56
N GLN A 67 -11.98 7.28 -2.85
CA GLN A 67 -12.28 7.89 -1.56
C GLN A 67 -11.16 7.64 -0.54
N ALA A 68 -10.68 6.40 -0.45
CA ALA A 68 -9.56 6.03 0.42
C ALA A 68 -8.27 6.77 0.05
N VAL A 69 -8.01 7.05 -1.23
CA VAL A 69 -6.85 7.86 -1.65
C VAL A 69 -7.00 9.31 -1.26
N PHE A 70 -8.19 9.90 -1.44
CA PHE A 70 -8.45 11.27 -1.04
C PHE A 70 -8.25 11.43 0.47
N GLU A 71 -8.78 10.52 1.27
CA GLU A 71 -8.57 10.55 2.72
C GLU A 71 -7.09 10.38 3.08
N PHE A 72 -6.39 9.41 2.47
CA PHE A 72 -4.95 9.26 2.64
C PHE A 72 -4.18 10.56 2.35
N SER A 73 -4.60 11.33 1.34
CA SER A 73 -3.96 12.60 0.98
C SER A 73 -4.24 13.74 1.96
N THR A 74 -5.33 13.67 2.75
CA THR A 74 -5.74 14.71 3.69
C THR A 74 -5.35 14.42 5.13
N VAL A 75 -5.04 13.17 5.49
CA VAL A 75 -4.62 12.83 6.85
C VAL A 75 -3.25 13.45 7.15
N SER A 76 -3.22 14.42 8.05
CA SER A 76 -1.98 14.96 8.62
C SER A 76 -1.45 13.99 9.69
N GLY A 77 -0.72 12.96 9.27
CA GLY A 77 -0.15 11.99 10.20
C GLY A 77 0.85 11.05 9.52
N LYS A 78 1.85 10.58 10.28
CA LYS A 78 2.72 9.50 9.81
C LYS A 78 1.88 8.23 9.64
N HIS A 79 1.57 7.84 8.41
CA HIS A 79 0.99 6.52 8.07
C HIS A 79 2.03 5.40 8.23
N SER A 80 2.65 5.35 9.40
CA SER A 80 3.79 4.52 9.71
C SER A 80 3.32 3.34 10.53
N CYS A 81 3.27 2.15 9.93
CA CYS A 81 3.03 0.92 10.67
C CYS A 81 4.32 0.37 11.26
N ILE A 82 4.21 -0.24 12.43
CA ILE A 82 5.25 -1.12 12.95
C ILE A 82 5.07 -2.49 12.29
N GLU A 83 6.11 -2.97 11.62
CA GLU A 83 6.21 -4.35 11.12
C GLU A 83 7.38 -5.04 11.80
N ILE A 84 7.31 -6.36 11.84
CA ILE A 84 8.39 -7.20 12.36
C ILE A 84 9.24 -7.65 11.19
N CYS A 85 10.50 -7.26 11.17
CA CYS A 85 11.43 -7.71 10.14
C CYS A 85 11.45 -9.25 10.09
N THR A 86 11.21 -9.83 8.91
CA THR A 86 11.13 -11.28 8.72
C THR A 86 12.45 -11.98 9.04
N LYS A 87 13.57 -11.30 8.79
CA LYS A 87 14.95 -11.77 8.96
C LYS A 87 15.47 -11.63 10.39
N CYS A 88 15.45 -10.42 10.95
CA CYS A 88 16.05 -10.15 12.26
C CYS A 88 15.04 -10.02 13.41
N LYS A 89 13.74 -10.16 13.12
CA LYS A 89 12.63 -10.04 14.07
C LYS A 89 12.54 -8.70 14.81
N GLU A 90 13.28 -7.69 14.35
CA GLU A 90 13.22 -6.34 14.91
C GLU A 90 11.91 -5.66 14.48
N PRO A 91 11.09 -5.15 15.43
CA PRO A 91 9.96 -4.30 15.10
C PRO A 91 10.47 -2.92 14.68
N TYR A 92 9.96 -2.37 13.58
CA TYR A 92 10.33 -1.02 13.15
C TYR A 92 9.22 -0.34 12.36
N HIS A 93 9.26 1.00 12.39
CA HIS A 93 8.37 1.85 11.62
C HIS A 93 8.74 1.80 10.14
N ILE A 94 7.92 1.13 9.32
CA ILE A 94 8.32 0.83 7.93
C ILE A 94 8.48 2.09 7.09
N VAL A 95 7.58 3.05 7.25
CA VAL A 95 7.58 4.26 6.42
C VAL A 95 8.71 5.19 6.83
N ASP A 96 8.96 5.34 8.12
CA ASP A 96 10.05 6.17 8.67
C ASP A 96 11.44 5.69 8.21
N HIS A 97 11.57 4.41 7.89
CA HIS A 97 12.80 3.80 7.41
C HIS A 97 12.75 3.41 5.93
N GLU A 98 11.89 4.02 5.11
CA GLU A 98 11.79 3.78 3.66
C GLU A 98 11.66 2.29 3.29
N PHE A 99 10.92 1.54 4.11
CA PHE A 99 10.72 0.10 4.01
C PHE A 99 12.00 -0.71 4.20
N ILE A 100 13.08 -0.14 4.71
CA ILE A 100 14.33 -0.85 4.96
C ILE A 100 14.46 -1.09 6.47
N CYS A 101 14.67 -2.33 6.88
CA CYS A 101 14.90 -2.63 8.29
C CYS A 101 16.13 -1.86 8.80
N PRO A 102 16.01 -1.04 9.86
CA PRO A 102 17.12 -0.19 10.32
C PRO A 102 18.31 -1.01 10.82
N LYS A 103 18.06 -2.22 11.35
CA LYS A 103 19.03 -3.12 11.96
C LYS A 103 19.79 -3.99 10.96
N CYS A 104 19.07 -4.76 10.14
CA CYS A 104 19.68 -5.72 9.22
C CYS A 104 19.71 -5.27 7.75
N LYS A 105 19.22 -4.06 7.46
CA LYS A 105 19.13 -3.46 6.12
C LYS A 105 18.32 -4.28 5.11
N GLU A 106 17.51 -5.22 5.59
CA GLU A 106 16.62 -5.99 4.73
C GLU A 106 15.52 -5.09 4.16
N PRO A 107 15.33 -5.06 2.83
CA PRO A 107 14.25 -4.31 2.21
C PRO A 107 12.91 -5.06 2.35
N HIS A 108 11.93 -4.38 2.92
CA HIS A 108 10.53 -4.76 3.02
C HIS A 108 9.68 -3.95 2.07
N VAL A 109 10.17 -3.79 0.84
CA VAL A 109 9.41 -3.12 -0.19
C VAL A 109 8.17 -3.98 -0.48
N PRO A 110 6.97 -3.41 -0.59
CA PRO A 110 5.79 -4.16 -1.03
C PRO A 110 5.88 -4.66 -2.50
N PHE A 111 7.06 -4.68 -3.13
CA PHE A 111 7.26 -5.08 -4.53
C PHE A 111 8.63 -5.70 -4.75
#